data_AF-W7BHZ6-F1
#
_entry.id   AF-W7BHZ6-F1
#
_cell.length_a   1.000
_cell.length_b   1.000
_cell.length_c   1.000
_cell.angle_alpha   90.00
_cell.angle_beta   90.00
_cell.angle_gamma   90.00
#
_symmetry.space_group_name_H-M   'P 1'
#
loop_
_entity.id
_entity.type
_entity.pdbx_description
1 polymer ?
#
loop_
_entity_poly.entity_id
_entity_poly.type
_entity_poly.pdbx_seq_one_letter_code
_entity_poly.pdbx_strand_id
1 'polypeptide(L)'
;MKRQIATYKEIRTLIQFGDFYRLKSPFEGNETAWMFVVVTKSEAYVFYFQVLATPAKLLKSIRLTGLDEAAGYELIGTEQVFDRDELMYAGVKIPTALIGDFQTVSWQFKLKNSKNYPNDILNYGRMNPSK
;
A
#
# COMPACT_ATOMS: atom_id res chain seq x y z
N MET A 1 22.99 -7.74 -3.52
CA MET A 1 22.48 -8.56 -4.65
C MET A 1 21.57 -9.71 -4.24
N LYS A 2 22.00 -10.69 -3.42
CA LYS A 2 21.20 -11.92 -3.15
C LYS A 2 19.79 -11.68 -2.59
N ARG A 3 19.62 -10.71 -1.69
CA ARG A 3 18.30 -10.34 -1.11
C ARG A 3 17.32 -9.80 -2.15
N GLN A 4 17.76 -8.91 -3.04
CA GLN A 4 16.91 -8.37 -4.12
C GLN A 4 16.45 -9.47 -5.09
N ILE A 5 17.31 -10.45 -5.39
CA ILE A 5 16.95 -11.62 -6.21
C ILE A 5 15.90 -12.49 -5.51
N ALA A 6 16.00 -12.69 -4.19
CA ALA A 6 15.02 -13.44 -3.42
C ALA A 6 13.66 -12.74 -3.40
N THR A 7 13.63 -11.45 -3.04
CA THR A 7 12.41 -10.64 -3.04
C THR A 7 11.75 -10.61 -4.41
N TYR A 8 12.53 -10.42 -5.49
CA TYR A 8 11.97 -10.44 -6.85
C TYR A 8 11.36 -11.80 -7.21
N LYS A 9 12.00 -12.91 -6.80
CA LYS A 9 11.47 -14.26 -7.04
C LYS A 9 10.13 -14.50 -6.33
N GLU A 10 9.95 -13.93 -5.14
CA GLU A 10 8.70 -14.04 -4.37
C GLU A 10 7.54 -13.29 -5.04
N ILE A 11 7.81 -12.12 -5.62
CA ILE A 11 6.77 -11.25 -6.20
C ILE A 11 6.67 -11.34 -7.73
N ARG A 12 7.49 -12.17 -8.39
CA ARG A 12 7.59 -12.26 -9.85
C ARG A 12 6.23 -12.53 -10.50
N THR A 13 5.45 -13.45 -9.95
CA THR A 13 4.13 -13.81 -10.50
C THR A 13 3.18 -12.62 -10.45
N LEU A 14 3.20 -11.87 -9.35
CA LEU A 14 2.40 -10.65 -9.20
C LEU A 14 2.81 -9.57 -10.20
N ILE A 15 4.12 -9.36 -10.42
CA ILE A 15 4.61 -8.36 -11.38
C ILE A 15 4.27 -8.76 -12.83
N GLN A 16 4.34 -10.06 -13.16
CA GLN A 16 4.15 -10.53 -14.53
C GLN A 16 2.69 -10.70 -14.94
N PHE A 17 1.81 -11.05 -13.99
CA PHE A 17 0.43 -11.45 -14.29
C PHE A 17 -0.63 -10.70 -13.47
N GLY A 18 -0.20 -9.81 -12.57
CA GLY A 18 -1.12 -8.95 -11.81
C GLY A 18 -1.57 -7.74 -12.60
N ASP A 19 -2.67 -7.14 -12.14
CA ASP A 19 -3.19 -5.88 -12.65
C ASP A 19 -2.29 -4.73 -12.19
N PHE A 20 -1.83 -3.93 -13.16
CA PHE A 20 -0.96 -2.78 -12.93
C PHE A 20 -1.77 -1.49 -12.78
N TYR A 21 -1.56 -0.78 -11.68
CA TYR A 21 -2.18 0.51 -11.42
C TYR A 21 -1.13 1.59 -11.19
N ARG A 22 -1.22 2.68 -11.96
CA ARG A 22 -0.44 3.88 -11.71
C ARG A 22 -1.13 4.71 -10.63
N LEU A 23 -0.43 5.01 -9.55
CA LEU A 23 -0.94 5.80 -8.43
C LEU A 23 -0.46 7.25 -8.50
N LYS A 24 0.79 7.47 -8.95
CA LYS A 24 1.36 8.77 -9.27
C LYS A 24 2.17 8.69 -10.55
N SER A 25 2.04 9.68 -11.42
CA SER A 25 2.75 9.72 -12.69
C SER A 25 4.21 10.17 -12.51
N PRO A 26 5.20 9.50 -13.13
CA PRO A 26 6.58 9.97 -13.14
C PRO A 26 6.78 11.25 -13.94
N PHE A 27 5.79 11.66 -14.72
CA PHE A 27 5.82 12.90 -15.51
C PHE A 27 5.21 14.08 -14.76
N GLU A 28 4.63 13.84 -13.58
CA GLU A 28 3.92 14.85 -12.79
C GLU A 28 4.60 15.01 -11.41
N GLY A 29 5.80 15.60 -11.43
CA GLY A 29 6.51 16.02 -10.23
C GLY A 29 7.61 15.06 -9.75
N ASN A 30 7.96 15.18 -8.47
CA ASN A 30 9.14 14.54 -7.86
C ASN A 30 8.90 13.11 -7.36
N GLU A 31 7.66 12.63 -7.43
CA GLU A 31 7.21 11.42 -6.75
C GLU A 31 6.48 10.52 -7.74
N THR A 32 6.85 9.24 -7.78
CA THR A 32 6.20 8.24 -8.62
C THR A 32 5.71 7.10 -7.76
N ALA A 33 4.54 6.56 -8.08
CA ALA A 33 4.03 5.40 -7.38
C ALA A 33 3.18 4.53 -8.31
N TRP A 34 3.31 3.23 -8.14
CA TRP A 34 2.47 2.25 -8.82
C TRP A 34 2.27 1.04 -7.93
N MET A 35 1.29 0.22 -8.26
CA MET A 35 1.06 -1.04 -7.58
C MET A 35 0.67 -2.14 -8.57
N PHE A 36 0.90 -3.37 -8.13
CA PHE A 36 0.39 -4.58 -8.76
C PHE A 36 -0.60 -5.24 -7.81
N VAL A 37 -1.71 -5.76 -8.34
CA VAL A 37 -2.69 -6.55 -7.59
C VAL A 37 -2.87 -7.88 -8.31
N VAL A 38 -2.85 -8.99 -7.57
CA VAL A 38 -3.13 -10.29 -8.18
C VAL A 38 -4.60 -10.33 -8.62
N VAL A 39 -4.92 -11.07 -9.68
CA VAL A 39 -6.29 -11.14 -10.25
C VAL A 39 -7.35 -11.52 -9.20
N THR A 40 -7.00 -12.40 -8.24
CA THR A 40 -7.87 -12.80 -7.11
C THR A 40 -8.01 -11.72 -6.03
N LYS A 41 -7.34 -10.57 -6.19
CA LYS A 41 -7.23 -9.45 -5.24
C LYS A 41 -6.68 -9.84 -3.87
N SER A 42 -6.05 -11.01 -3.77
CA SER A 42 -5.57 -11.56 -2.51
C SER A 42 -4.24 -10.99 -2.02
N GLU A 43 -3.53 -10.30 -2.90
CA GLU A 43 -2.20 -9.78 -2.67
C GLU A 43 -1.97 -8.54 -3.52
N ALA A 44 -1.31 -7.54 -2.93
CA ALA A 44 -0.91 -6.33 -3.62
C ALA A 44 0.52 -5.94 -3.26
N TYR A 45 1.24 -5.35 -4.20
CA TYR A 45 2.59 -4.85 -3.99
C TYR A 45 2.70 -3.43 -4.53
N VAL A 46 3.07 -2.51 -3.65
CA VAL A 46 3.08 -1.07 -3.90
C VAL A 46 4.52 -0.60 -3.92
N PHE A 47 4.84 0.23 -4.91
CA PHE A 47 6.13 0.90 -5.02
C PHE A 47 5.93 2.42 -4.97
N TYR A 48 6.83 3.08 -4.26
CA TYR A 48 6.97 4.52 -4.20
C TYR A 48 8.42 4.92 -4.43
N PHE A 49 8.60 5.96 -5.24
CA PHE A 49 9.88 6.53 -5.59
C PHE A 49 9.85 8.03 -5.36
N GLN A 50 10.92 8.55 -4.76
CA GLN A 50 11.17 9.97 -4.63
C GLN A 50 12.50 10.28 -5.30
N VAL A 51 12.48 11.13 -6.33
CA VAL A 51 13.66 11.42 -7.16
C VAL A 51 14.63 12.33 -6.40
N LEU A 52 14.17 13.48 -5.92
CA LEU A 52 14.98 14.44 -5.18
C LEU A 52 14.58 14.50 -3.72
N ALA A 53 15.56 14.67 -2.83
CA ALA A 53 15.32 14.98 -1.42
C ALA A 53 14.50 16.27 -1.30
N THR A 54 13.48 16.24 -0.44
CA THR A 54 12.68 17.43 -0.14
C THR A 54 12.93 17.83 1.31
N PRO A 55 13.35 19.08 1.58
CA PRO A 55 13.47 19.58 2.95
C PRO A 55 12.08 19.73 3.57
N ALA A 56 11.99 19.70 4.91
CA ALA A 56 10.74 19.89 5.66
C ALA A 56 9.57 19.02 5.15
N LYS A 57 9.78 17.69 5.08
CA LYS A 57 8.78 16.78 4.52
C LYS A 57 7.47 16.81 5.31
N LEU A 58 6.40 17.17 4.61
CA LEU A 58 5.04 16.97 5.08
C LEU A 58 4.72 15.47 5.21
N LEU A 59 3.84 15.12 6.14
CA LEU A 59 3.27 13.78 6.22
C LEU A 59 2.44 13.52 4.96
N LYS A 60 2.78 12.46 4.24
CA LYS A 60 2.12 12.06 3.00
C LYS A 60 1.65 10.62 3.08
N SER A 61 0.60 10.31 2.33
CA SER A 61 0.13 8.95 2.12
C SER A 61 -0.10 8.69 0.64
N ILE A 62 -0.11 7.40 0.27
CA ILE A 62 -0.42 6.93 -1.08
C ILE A 62 -1.72 6.15 -0.99
N ARG A 63 -2.74 6.63 -1.69
CA ARG A 63 -4.02 5.94 -1.84
C ARG A 63 -3.86 4.78 -2.81
N LEU A 64 -4.32 3.60 -2.39
CA LEU A 64 -4.31 2.39 -3.21
C LEU A 64 -5.59 2.29 -4.04
N THR A 65 -5.62 1.33 -4.97
CA THR A 65 -6.79 1.03 -5.79
C THR A 65 -6.78 -0.44 -6.22
N GLY A 66 -7.88 -0.92 -6.79
CA GLY A 66 -7.99 -2.28 -7.32
C GLY A 66 -8.11 -3.40 -6.27
N LEU A 67 -8.26 -3.05 -4.98
CA LEU A 67 -8.41 -4.00 -3.87
C LEU A 67 -9.83 -4.59 -3.78
N ASP A 68 -9.98 -5.68 -3.03
CA ASP A 68 -11.26 -6.32 -2.74
C ASP A 68 -12.09 -5.50 -1.74
N GLU A 69 -13.39 -5.31 -2.02
CA GLU A 69 -14.26 -4.39 -1.29
C GLU A 69 -14.57 -4.81 0.15
N ALA A 70 -14.57 -6.11 0.46
CA ALA A 70 -15.03 -6.63 1.75
C ALA A 70 -13.89 -7.19 2.62
N ALA A 71 -12.65 -6.85 2.29
CA ALA A 71 -11.50 -7.56 2.81
C ALA A 71 -10.51 -6.64 3.52
N GLY A 72 -9.87 -7.18 4.56
CA GLY A 72 -8.75 -6.52 5.21
C GLY A 72 -7.42 -7.18 4.85
N TYR A 73 -6.40 -6.34 4.82
CA TYR A 73 -5.08 -6.65 4.31
C TYR A 73 -4.03 -6.48 5.39
N GLU A 74 -3.24 -7.52 5.63
CA GLU A 74 -2.06 -7.46 6.48
C GLU A 74 -0.88 -6.84 5.72
N LEU A 75 -0.14 -5.95 6.38
CA LEU A 75 1.14 -5.46 5.87
C LEU A 75 2.26 -6.44 6.26
N ILE A 76 2.83 -7.10 5.25
CA ILE A 76 3.86 -8.11 5.45
C ILE A 76 5.10 -7.53 6.15
N GLY A 77 5.54 -8.23 7.19
CA GLY A 77 6.63 -7.80 8.07
C GLY A 77 6.17 -6.98 9.28
N THR A 78 4.86 -6.82 9.47
CA THR A 78 4.27 -6.13 10.62
C THR A 78 3.02 -6.87 11.12
N GLU A 79 2.46 -6.44 12.25
CA GLU A 79 1.15 -6.91 12.74
C GLU A 79 0.00 -6.00 12.31
N GLN A 80 0.26 -5.02 11.44
CA GLN A 80 -0.73 -4.05 11.01
C GLN A 80 -1.68 -4.65 9.99
N VAL A 81 -2.98 -4.40 10.20
CA VAL A 81 -4.07 -4.81 9.30
C VAL A 81 -4.85 -3.57 8.95
N PHE A 82 -5.15 -3.43 7.66
CA PHE A 82 -5.86 -2.30 7.10
C PHE A 82 -7.09 -2.80 6.36
N ASP A 83 -8.22 -2.15 6.55
CA ASP A 83 -9.38 -2.39 5.72
C ASP A 83 -9.19 -1.73 4.35
N ARG A 84 -9.86 -2.26 3.31
CA ARG A 84 -9.77 -1.71 1.96
C ARG A 84 -10.05 -0.22 1.91
N ASP A 85 -11.07 0.26 2.61
CA ASP A 85 -11.44 1.67 2.60
C ASP A 85 -10.36 2.56 3.20
N GLU A 86 -9.67 2.09 4.25
CA GLU A 86 -8.54 2.82 4.81
C GLU A 86 -7.43 2.95 3.76
N LEU A 87 -7.05 1.86 3.10
CA LEU A 87 -6.01 1.86 2.07
C LEU A 87 -6.38 2.72 0.85
N MET A 88 -7.66 2.79 0.48
CA MET A 88 -8.11 3.53 -0.70
C MET A 88 -8.38 5.02 -0.43
N TYR A 89 -8.86 5.39 0.76
CA TYR A 89 -9.20 6.78 1.08
C TYR A 89 -8.14 7.49 1.94
N ALA A 90 -7.62 6.84 2.97
CA ALA A 90 -6.56 7.39 3.82
C ALA A 90 -5.17 7.12 3.22
N GLY A 91 -4.97 5.93 2.66
CA GLY A 91 -3.72 5.51 2.03
C GLY A 91 -2.65 5.03 3.01
N VAL A 92 -1.61 4.41 2.47
CA VAL A 92 -0.43 3.98 3.24
C VAL A 92 0.51 5.16 3.47
N LYS A 93 0.98 5.35 4.71
CA LYS A 93 1.87 6.46 5.08
C LYS A 93 3.26 6.27 4.48
N ILE A 94 3.78 7.33 3.88
CA ILE A 94 5.17 7.38 3.39
C ILE A 94 6.09 7.71 4.57
N PRO A 95 7.17 6.95 4.79
CA PRO A 95 8.14 7.26 5.84
C PRO A 95 8.73 8.67 5.66
N THR A 96 8.75 9.45 6.73
CA THR A 96 9.37 10.79 6.72
C THR A 96 10.90 10.72 6.71
N ALA A 97 11.46 9.61 7.20
CA ALA A 97 12.90 9.37 7.32
C ALA A 97 13.61 8.97 6.00
N LEU A 98 13.04 9.32 4.83
CA LEU A 98 13.70 9.10 3.54
C LEU A 98 14.78 10.16 3.33
N ILE A 99 16.04 9.79 3.57
CA ILE A 99 17.20 10.69 3.49
C ILE A 99 17.90 10.52 2.14
N GLY A 100 18.19 11.63 1.47
CA GLY A 100 18.88 11.64 0.18
C GLY A 100 17.96 11.53 -1.04
N ASP A 101 18.59 11.50 -2.21
CA ASP A 101 17.94 11.40 -3.52
C ASP A 101 17.67 9.94 -3.90
N PHE A 102 16.77 9.74 -4.85
CA PHE A 102 16.42 8.45 -5.48
C PHE A 102 15.98 7.37 -4.48
N GLN A 103 15.24 7.76 -3.45
CA GLN A 103 14.77 6.85 -2.41
C GLN A 103 13.56 6.05 -2.89
N THR A 104 13.53 4.76 -2.53
CA THR A 104 12.45 3.84 -2.85
C THR A 104 11.88 3.24 -1.58
N VAL A 105 10.55 3.12 -1.52
CA VAL A 105 9.83 2.37 -0.49
C VAL A 105 8.88 1.42 -1.17
N SER A 106 8.73 0.23 -0.62
CA SER A 106 7.72 -0.71 -1.06
C SER A 106 6.97 -1.34 0.10
N TRP A 107 5.74 -1.74 -0.19
CA TRP A 107 4.86 -2.43 0.74
C TRP A 107 4.25 -3.64 0.05
N GLN A 108 4.12 -4.74 0.78
CA GLN A 108 3.42 -5.93 0.35
C GLN A 108 2.24 -6.15 1.28
N PHE A 109 1.05 -6.26 0.68
CA PHE A 109 -0.20 -6.49 1.37
C PHE A 109 -0.74 -7.85 0.99
N LYS A 110 -1.21 -8.63 1.96
CA LYS A 110 -1.92 -9.90 1.71
C LYS A 110 -3.26 -9.89 2.41
N LEU A 111 -4.24 -10.58 1.84
CA LEU A 111 -5.51 -10.79 2.52
C LEU A 111 -5.27 -11.52 3.84
N LYS A 112 -5.82 -10.97 4.91
CA LYS A 112 -5.81 -11.65 6.19
C LYS A 112 -6.84 -12.78 6.15
N ASN A 113 -6.40 -14.01 6.41
CA ASN A 113 -7.29 -15.17 6.40
C ASN A 113 -8.40 -15.05 7.47
N SER A 114 -9.66 -15.19 7.04
CA SER A 114 -10.88 -14.99 7.83
C SER A 114 -11.06 -15.85 9.09
N LYS A 115 -10.12 -16.74 9.43
CA LYS A 115 -10.23 -17.54 10.67
C LYS A 115 -10.05 -16.70 11.95
N ASN A 116 -9.73 -15.41 11.84
CA ASN A 116 -9.45 -14.53 12.99
C ASN A 116 -9.85 -13.05 12.76
N TYR A 117 -11.03 -12.83 12.17
CA TYR A 117 -11.69 -11.52 12.21
C TYR A 117 -12.78 -11.55 13.28
N PRO A 118 -12.59 -10.86 14.43
CA PRO A 118 -13.72 -10.58 15.30
C PRO A 118 -14.69 -9.66 14.55
N ASN A 119 -15.99 -10.00 14.59
CA ASN A 119 -17.10 -9.33 13.91
C ASN A 119 -17.37 -7.88 14.40
N ASP A 120 -16.40 -7.21 15.03
CA ASP A 120 -16.65 -6.02 15.86
C ASP A 120 -16.45 -4.69 15.12
N ILE A 121 -16.12 -4.71 13.82
CA ILE A 121 -15.82 -3.47 13.05
C ILE A 121 -17.08 -2.77 12.50
N LEU A 122 -18.28 -3.34 12.68
CA LEU A 122 -19.54 -2.71 12.26
C LEU A 122 -19.96 -1.47 13.09
N ASN A 123 -19.15 -1.02 14.05
CA ASN A 123 -19.53 0.08 14.96
C ASN A 123 -18.77 1.41 14.77
N TYR A 124 -17.79 1.53 13.86
CA TYR A 124 -17.06 2.80 13.69
C TYR A 124 -17.77 3.87 12.84
N GLY A 125 -19.02 3.64 12.43
CA GLY A 125 -19.75 4.52 11.51
C GLY A 125 -20.92 5.33 12.08
N ARG A 126 -21.19 5.35 13.39
CA ARG A 126 -22.25 6.18 13.97
C ARG A 126 -21.68 7.34 14.80
N MET A 127 -21.01 8.27 14.13
CA MET A 127 -20.91 9.64 14.65
C MET A 127 -22.29 10.31 14.53
N ASN A 128 -22.85 10.62 15.69
CA ASN A 128 -24.10 11.31 15.89
C ASN A 128 -23.96 12.77 15.42
N PRO A 129 -24.87 13.34 14.59
CA PRO A 129 -24.83 14.77 14.32
C PRO A 129 -25.33 15.50 15.57
N SER A 130 -24.40 16.17 16.28
CA SER A 130 -24.73 17.06 17.38
C SER A 130 -25.40 18.34 16.84
N LYS A 131 -26.56 18.64 17.43
CA LYS A 131 -27.24 19.93 17.43
C LYS A 131 -26.32 21.11 17.72
#